data_AF-A0AAN5DGT9-F1
#
_entry.id   AF-A0AAN5DGT9-F1
#
_cell.length_a   1.000
_cell.length_b   1.000
_cell.length_c   1.000
_cell.angle_alpha   90.00
_cell.angle_beta   90.00
_cell.angle_gamma   90.00
#
_symmetry.space_group_name_H-M   'P 1'
#
loop_
_entity.id
_entity.type
_entity.pdbx_description
1 polymer ?
#
loop_
_entity_poly.entity_id
_entity_poly.type
_entity_poly.pdbx_seq_one_letter_code
_entity_poly.pdbx_strand_id
1 'polypeptide(L)' 'RNAHHNALRNVTYKRETNALSDLSPDEYRNLLGYRSQTATAAPAASESPPPTSFTPSPLNKEKIPESKDWRDEGIIGPVK' A
#
# COMPACT_ATOMS: atom_id res chain seq x y z
N ARG A 1 9.47 12.22 -19.85
CA ARG A 1 9.35 12.29 -18.37
C ARG A 1 10.12 11.16 -17.67
N ASN A 2 9.91 9.89 -18.03
CA ASN A 2 10.60 8.74 -17.41
C ASN A 2 12.12 8.74 -17.63
N ALA A 3 12.59 9.05 -18.84
CA ALA A 3 14.03 9.14 -19.15
C ALA A 3 14.76 10.16 -18.28
N HIS A 4 14.15 11.33 -18.04
CA HIS A 4 14.72 12.35 -17.17
C HIS A 4 14.83 11.87 -15.71
N HIS A 5 13.77 11.26 -15.18
CA HIS A 5 13.77 10.67 -13.85
C HIS A 5 14.86 9.60 -13.68
N ASN A 6 14.98 8.69 -14.65
CA ASN A 6 15.95 7.60 -14.58
C ASN A 6 17.41 8.04 -14.82
N ALA A 7 17.63 9.24 -15.38
CA ALA A 7 18.96 9.82 -15.52
C ALA A 7 19.47 10.45 -14.22
N LEU A 8 18.59 10.72 -13.25
CA LEU A 8 18.95 11.23 -11.94
C LEU A 8 19.62 10.12 -11.12
N ARG A 9 20.83 10.39 -10.59
CA ARG A 9 21.61 9.41 -9.80
C ARG A 9 21.17 9.29 -8.34
N ASN A 10 20.28 10.16 -7.87
CA ASN A 10 19.81 10.24 -6.49
C ASN A 10 18.43 9.60 -6.28
N VAL A 11 18.05 8.65 -7.14
CA VAL A 11 16.75 7.98 -7.09
C VAL A 11 16.95 6.49 -6.82
N THR A 12 16.18 5.95 -5.87
CA THR A 12 16.25 4.54 -5.44
C THR A 12 15.35 3.59 -6.25
N TYR A 13 14.57 4.13 -7.18
CA TYR A 13 13.64 3.38 -8.02
C TYR A 13 13.65 3.87 -9.47
N LYS A 14 13.13 3.05 -10.39
CA LYS A 14 13.04 3.36 -11.82
C LYS A 14 11.58 3.52 -12.24
N ARG A 15 11.34 4.34 -13.27
CA ARG A 15 10.04 4.48 -13.92
C ARG A 15 10.11 3.90 -15.33
N GLU A 16 9.07 3.18 -15.72
CA GLU A 16 8.96 2.57 -17.03
C GLU A 16 7.66 3.00 -17.71
N THR A 17 7.60 2.81 -19.03
CA THR A 17 6.37 3.02 -19.80
C THR A 17 5.50 1.78 -19.64
N ASN A 18 4.27 1.95 -19.16
CA ASN A 18 3.31 0.87 -18.97
C ASN A 18 1.96 1.24 -19.62
N ALA A 19 0.95 0.38 -19.44
CA ALA A 19 -0.40 0.56 -19.99
C ALA A 19 -1.15 1.80 -19.45
N LEU A 20 -0.57 2.53 -18.50
CA LEU A 20 -1.15 3.73 -17.88
C LEU A 20 -0.39 4.99 -18.29
N SER A 21 0.53 4.89 -19.25
CA SER A 21 1.44 5.97 -19.63
C SER A 21 0.78 7.11 -20.39
N ASP A 22 -0.41 6.88 -20.94
CA ASP A 22 -1.29 7.83 -21.61
C ASP A 22 -2.19 8.60 -20.64
N LEU A 23 -2.36 8.12 -19.41
CA LEU A 23 -3.15 8.78 -18.39
C LEU A 23 -2.39 9.90 -17.69
N SER A 24 -3.09 10.99 -17.41
CA SER A 24 -2.63 11.99 -16.45
C SER A 24 -2.64 11.43 -15.02
N PRO A 25 -1.84 12.00 -14.09
CA PRO A 25 -1.84 11.58 -12.70
C PRO A 25 -3.22 11.64 -12.03
N ASP A 26 -4.06 12.62 -12.40
CA ASP A 26 -5.39 12.81 -11.81
C ASP A 26 -6.40 11.79 -12.37
N GLU A 27 -6.33 11.48 -13.67
CA GLU A 27 -7.13 10.41 -14.29
C GLU A 27 -6.79 9.05 -13.67
N TYR A 28 -5.51 8.74 -13.52
CA TYR A 28 -5.08 7.52 -12.85
C TYR A 28 -5.59 7.45 -11.40
N ARG A 29 -5.54 8.56 -10.65
CA ARG A 29 -6.02 8.63 -9.28
C ARG A 29 -7.52 8.37 -9.17
N ASN A 30 -8.29 8.88 -10.12
CA ASN A 30 -9.74 8.65 -10.19
C ASN A 30 -10.08 7.18 -10.48
N LEU A 31 -9.28 6.49 -11.31
CA LEU A 31 -9.48 5.06 -11.59
C LEU A 31 -9.21 4.15 -10.38
N LEU A 32 -8.31 4.54 -9.47
CA LEU A 32 -7.97 3.72 -8.30
C LEU A 32 -9.16 3.51 -7.35
N GLY A 33 -10.18 4.37 -7.39
CA GLY A 33 -11.43 4.21 -6.62
C GLY A 33 -11.28 4.28 -5.09
N TYR A 34 -10.05 4.38 -4.58
CA TYR A 34 -9.78 4.43 -3.15
C TYR A 34 -10.24 5.77 -2.56
N ARG A 35 -11.17 5.71 -1.61
CA ARG A 35 -11.58 6.85 -0.80
C ARG A 35 -11.30 6.51 0.65
N SER A 36 -10.28 7.14 1.24
CA SER A 36 -10.11 7.08 2.68
C SER A 36 -11.30 7.77 3.32
N GLN A 37 -12.06 7.04 4.15
CA GLN A 37 -13.03 7.68 5.03
C GLN A 37 -12.22 8.54 6.01
N THR A 38 -12.17 9.85 5.77
CA THR A 38 -11.77 10.78 6.82
C THR A 38 -12.79 10.61 7.93
N ALA A 39 -12.33 10.24 9.12
CA ALA A 39 -13.13 10.04 10.32
C ALA A 39 -13.71 11.37 10.85
N THR A 40 -14.46 12.08 10.01
CA THR A 40 -15.11 13.35 10.32
C THR A 40 -16.51 13.37 9.72
N ALA A 41 -17.27 12.33 10.02
CA ALA A 41 -18.72 12.40 10.14
C ALA A 41 -19.11 11.22 11.01
N ALA A 42 -19.16 11.43 12.33
CA ALA A 42 -19.90 10.52 13.18
C ALA A 42 -21.39 10.64 12.78
N PRO A 43 -22.05 9.59 12.24
CA PRO A 43 -23.45 9.44 12.55
C PRO A 43 -23.52 8.98 14.01
N ALA A 44 -24.35 9.65 14.79
CA ALA A 44 -24.68 9.23 16.13
C ALA A 44 -25.04 7.73 16.15
N ALA A 45 -24.42 6.99 17.08
CA ALA A 45 -24.83 5.69 17.61
C ALA A 45 -25.33 4.64 16.58
N SER A 46 -24.48 3.66 16.25
CA SER A 46 -24.75 2.22 16.47
C SER A 46 -23.58 1.38 15.96
N GLU A 47 -23.05 0.52 16.82
CA GLU A 47 -22.18 -0.63 16.50
C GLU A 47 -20.86 -0.34 15.76
N SER A 48 -19.98 0.47 16.36
CA SER A 48 -18.56 0.28 16.07
C SER A 48 -18.14 -1.06 16.68
N PRO A 49 -17.55 -2.01 15.93
CA PRO A 49 -16.87 -3.13 16.56
C PRO A 49 -15.87 -2.58 17.58
N PRO A 50 -15.72 -3.23 18.75
CA PRO A 50 -14.73 -2.80 19.73
C PRO A 50 -13.37 -2.72 19.03
N PRO A 51 -12.53 -1.71 19.33
CA PRO A 51 -11.20 -1.64 18.77
C PRO A 51 -10.53 -2.99 19.03
N THR A 52 -10.07 -3.66 17.96
CA THR A 52 -9.27 -4.87 18.09
C THR A 52 -8.13 -4.54 19.04
N SER A 53 -8.16 -5.13 20.23
CA SER A 53 -7.07 -5.02 21.19
C SER A 53 -5.84 -5.59 20.50
N PHE A 54 -4.93 -4.71 20.10
CA PHE A 54 -3.62 -5.15 19.64
C PHE A 54 -2.92 -5.65 20.91
N THR A 55 -2.93 -6.95 21.13
CA THR A 55 -2.07 -7.56 22.14
C THR A 55 -0.67 -7.59 21.53
N PRO A 56 0.27 -6.72 21.97
CA PRO A 56 1.66 -6.95 21.62
C PRO A 56 2.05 -8.28 22.26
N SER A 57 2.05 -9.35 21.48
CA SER A 57 2.79 -10.55 21.86
C SER A 57 4.22 -10.08 22.17
N PRO A 58 4.86 -10.55 23.26
CA PRO A 58 6.21 -10.11 23.58
C PRO A 58 7.07 -10.33 22.34
N LEU A 59 7.46 -9.22 21.72
CA LEU A 59 8.27 -9.20 20.50
C LEU A 59 9.62 -9.79 20.87
N ASN A 60 9.74 -11.11 20.74
CA ASN A 60 11.04 -11.78 20.73
C ASN A 60 11.72 -11.34 19.44
N LYS A 61 12.40 -10.18 19.50
CA LYS A 61 13.15 -9.60 18.38
C LYS A 61 14.14 -10.60 17.78
N GLU A 62 14.60 -11.55 18.58
CA GLU A 62 15.46 -12.68 18.17
C GLU A 62 14.80 -13.65 17.19
N LYS A 63 13.47 -13.66 17.05
CA LYS A 63 12.72 -14.59 16.19
C LYS A 63 12.19 -13.95 14.90
N ILE A 64 12.45 -12.68 14.66
CA ILE A 64 12.00 -12.00 13.44
C ILE A 64 13.09 -12.17 12.36
N PRO A 65 12.77 -12.78 11.21
CA PRO A 65 13.74 -12.93 10.13
C PRO A 65 14.11 -11.56 9.53
N GLU A 66 15.35 -11.40 9.06
CA GLU A 66 15.82 -10.17 8.40
C GLU A 66 15.08 -9.88 7.09
N SER A 67 14.56 -10.92 6.43
CA SER A 67 13.73 -10.82 5.23
C SER A 67 12.61 -11.84 5.27
N LYS A 68 11.40 -11.43 4.89
CA LYS A 68 10.23 -12.29 4.79
C LYS A 68 9.36 -11.90 3.61
N ASP A 69 9.13 -12.84 2.69
CA ASP A 69 8.16 -12.70 1.61
C ASP A 69 7.04 -13.74 1.79
N TRP A 70 5.81 -13.27 2.01
CA TRP A 70 4.64 -14.13 2.19
C TRP A 70 4.17 -14.80 0.90
N ARG A 71 4.65 -14.33 -0.27
CA ARG A 71 4.38 -14.97 -1.56
C ARG A 71 5.01 -16.36 -1.63
N ASP A 72 6.13 -16.57 -0.94
CA ASP A 72 6.83 -17.86 -0.90
C ASP A 72 6.05 -18.94 -0.13
N GLU A 73 5.11 -18.54 0.72
CA GLU A 73 4.25 -19.47 1.47
C GLU A 73 2.95 -19.82 0.73
N GLY A 74 2.71 -19.23 -0.46
CA GLY A 74 1.50 -19.49 -1.25
C GLY A 74 0.21 -18.92 -0.63
N ILE A 75 0.31 -18.06 0.38
CA ILE A 75 -0.84 -17.42 1.05
C ILE A 75 -1.35 -16.23 0.23
N ILE A 76 -0.49 -15.61 -0.59
CA ILE A 76 -0.81 -14.47 -1.43
C ILE A 76 -1.32 -14.96 -2.80
N GLY A 77 -2.53 -14.55 -3.18
CA GLY A 77 -3.12 -14.86 -4.48
C GLY A 77 -2.46 -14.12 -5.66
N PRO A 78 -2.78 -14.50 -6.91
CA PRO A 78 -2.24 -13.82 -8.09
C PRO A 78 -2.68 -12.36 -8.16
N VAL A 79 -1.88 -11.55 -8.85
CA VAL A 79 -2.25 -10.17 -9.20
C VAL A 79 -3.48 -10.21 -10.10
N LYS A 80 -4.49 -9.40 -9.74
CA LYS A 80 -5.78 -9.28 -10.45
C LYS A 80 -5.79 -8.10 -11.38
#